data_AF-A0A1R3SRE8-F1
#
_entry.id   AF-A0A1R3SRE8-F1
#
_cell.length_a   1.000
_cell.length_b   1.000
_cell.length_c   1.000
_cell.angle_alpha   90.00
_cell.angle_beta   90.00
_cell.angle_gamma   90.00
#
_symmetry.space_group_name_H-M   'P 1'
#
loop_
_entity.id
_entity.type
_entity.pdbx_description
1 polymer ?
#
loop_
_entity_poly.entity_id
_entity_poly.type
_entity_poly.pdbx_seq_one_letter_code
_entity_poly.pdbx_strand_id
1 'polypeptide(L)'
;MHVNVQLRFNSATGQEAPYYRLKESYRDVRGHVHSLIVLNIGFEPCLKPLQVKRIARALTMRFQHRHHGSLFPENKDGLSHEERLFAERYWQRMLAKGRITCSI
;
A
#
# COMPACT_ATOMS: atom_id res chain seq x y z
N MET A 1 6.98 -3.89 -1.56
CA MET A 1 6.17 -3.69 -0.33
C MET A 1 5.19 -4.85 -0.17
N HIS A 2 4.65 -5.06 1.03
CA HIS A 2 3.65 -6.10 1.31
C HIS A 2 2.61 -5.61 2.32
N VAL A 3 1.44 -6.26 2.35
CA VAL A 3 0.36 -5.94 3.30
C VAL A 3 0.47 -6.84 4.52
N ASN A 4 0.45 -6.23 5.69
CA ASN A 4 0.17 -6.92 6.93
C ASN A 4 -1.31 -6.72 7.30
N VAL A 5 -2.01 -7.83 7.46
CA VAL A 5 -3.42 -7.87 7.90
C VAL A 5 -3.44 -8.41 9.32
N GLN A 6 -4.13 -7.73 10.22
CA GLN A 6 -4.40 -8.20 11.58
C GLN A 6 -5.88 -8.02 11.88
N LEU A 7 -6.51 -9.00 12.51
CA LEU A 7 -7.82 -8.76 13.11
C LEU A 7 -7.63 -7.86 14.33
N ARG A 8 -8.41 -6.78 14.41
CA ARG A 8 -8.43 -5.85 15.54
C ARG A 8 -9.85 -5.42 15.83
N PHE A 9 -10.14 -5.15 17.09
CA PHE A 9 -11.42 -4.58 17.49
C PHE A 9 -11.60 -3.18 16.86
N ASN A 10 -12.69 -3.00 16.12
CA ASN A 10 -13.08 -1.72 15.56
C ASN A 10 -14.16 -1.09 16.46
N SER A 11 -13.79 -0.03 17.19
CA SER A 11 -14.71 0.66 18.10
C SER A 11 -15.90 1.30 17.39
N ALA A 12 -15.78 1.64 16.09
CA ALA A 12 -16.86 2.24 15.33
C ALA A 12 -17.97 1.24 14.99
N THR A 13 -17.64 -0.05 14.86
CA THR A 13 -18.61 -1.12 14.53
C THR A 13 -18.86 -2.07 15.70
N GLY A 14 -18.10 -1.96 16.79
CA GLY A 14 -18.21 -2.84 17.95
C GLY A 14 -17.79 -4.30 17.69
N GLN A 15 -17.04 -4.56 16.61
CA GLN A 15 -16.69 -5.91 16.17
C GLN A 15 -15.23 -5.99 15.73
N GLU A 16 -14.66 -7.20 15.70
CA GLU A 16 -13.34 -7.42 15.11
C GLU A 16 -13.40 -7.27 13.58
N ALA A 17 -12.46 -6.50 13.04
CA ALA A 17 -12.34 -6.27 11.61
C ALA A 17 -10.87 -6.33 11.16
N PRO A 18 -10.62 -6.66 9.88
CA PRO A 18 -9.28 -6.57 9.31
C PRO A 18 -8.73 -5.15 9.39
N TYR A 19 -7.57 -5.01 10.03
CA TYR A 19 -6.77 -3.80 10.11
C TYR A 19 -5.54 -3.93 9.21
N TYR A 20 -5.43 -3.03 8.24
CA TYR A 20 -4.43 -3.11 7.19
C TYR A 20 -3.26 -2.15 7.41
N ARG A 21 -2.04 -2.66 7.23
CA ARG A 21 -0.81 -1.86 7.20
C ARG A 21 0.03 -2.23 5.98
N LEU A 22 0.51 -1.23 5.26
CA LEU A 22 1.49 -1.40 4.20
C LEU A 22 2.89 -1.32 4.80
N LYS A 23 3.71 -2.34 4.55
CA LYS A 23 5.10 -2.42 4.99
C LYS A 23 6.05 -2.52 3.82
N GLU A 24 7.22 -1.95 3.96
CA GLU A 24 8.36 -2.14 3.08
C GLU A 24 9.45 -2.86 3.82
N SER A 25 10.07 -3.84 3.15
CA SER A 25 11.23 -4.53 3.66
C SER A 25 12.46 -3.98 2.94
N TYR A 26 13.49 -3.66 3.70
CA TYR A 26 14.78 -3.20 3.18
C TYR A 26 15.91 -3.94 3.88
N ARG A 27 17.09 -3.95 3.26
CA ARG A 27 18.31 -4.48 3.88
C ARG A 27 19.16 -3.33 4.38
N ASP A 28 19.69 -3.46 5.59
CA ASP A 28 20.69 -2.53 6.08
C ASP A 28 22.06 -2.79 5.41
N VAL A 29 23.03 -1.93 5.72
CA VAL A 29 24.42 -2.03 5.21
C VAL A 29 25.13 -3.33 5.63
N ARG A 30 24.60 -4.04 6.64
CA ARG A 30 25.11 -5.33 7.13
C ARG A 30 24.34 -6.51 6.55
N GLY A 31 23.34 -6.27 5.70
CA GLY A 31 22.53 -7.29 5.05
C GLY A 31 21.34 -7.79 5.88
N HIS A 32 21.07 -7.24 7.07
CA HIS A 32 19.90 -7.65 7.86
C HIS A 32 18.62 -7.09 7.26
N VAL A 33 17.55 -7.90 7.28
CA VAL A 33 16.25 -7.52 6.76
C VAL A 33 15.44 -6.80 7.83
N HIS A 34 15.11 -5.54 7.56
CA HIS A 34 14.25 -4.71 8.40
C HIS A 34 12.91 -4.47 7.70
N SER A 35 11.90 -4.08 8.48
CA SER A 35 10.59 -3.72 7.94
C SER A 35 10.12 -2.37 8.47
N LEU A 36 9.81 -1.45 7.56
CA LEU A 36 9.22 -0.15 7.86
C LEU A 36 7.73 -0.17 7.53
N ILE A 37 6.88 0.37 8.40
CA ILE A 37 5.48 0.63 8.04
C ILE A 37 5.47 1.85 7.13
N VAL A 38 5.02 1.72 5.89
CA VAL A 38 4.95 2.81 4.90
C VAL A 38 3.61 3.52 4.95
N LEU A 39 2.52 2.81 5.21
CA LEU A 39 1.20 3.41 5.38
C LEU A 39 0.37 2.61 6.39
N ASN A 40 -0.18 3.30 7.38
CA ASN A 40 -1.28 2.77 8.19
C ASN A 40 -2.58 3.02 7.41
N ILE A 41 -3.12 1.98 6.77
CA ILE A 41 -4.37 2.06 6.02
C ILE A 41 -5.54 2.12 7.00
N GLY A 42 -5.54 1.24 8.00
CA GLY A 42 -6.56 1.18 9.04
C GLY A 42 -7.63 0.13 8.76
N PHE A 43 -8.83 0.37 9.28
CA PHE A 43 -10.02 -0.40 8.93
C PHE A 43 -10.58 0.12 7.60
N GLU A 44 -10.81 -0.79 6.66
CA GLU A 44 -11.41 -0.46 5.36
C GLU A 44 -12.45 -1.53 5.02
N PRO A 45 -13.71 -1.36 5.43
CA PRO A 45 -14.75 -2.40 5.29
C PRO A 45 -15.11 -2.67 3.83
N CYS A 46 -14.87 -1.70 2.94
CA CYS A 46 -15.11 -1.82 1.51
C CYS A 46 -14.06 -2.68 0.79
N LEU A 47 -12.95 -3.03 1.44
CA LEU A 47 -11.87 -3.80 0.83
C LEU A 47 -11.68 -5.17 1.49
N LYS A 48 -11.71 -6.21 0.66
CA LYS A 48 -11.29 -7.55 1.05
C LYS A 48 -9.76 -7.64 1.12
N PRO A 49 -9.19 -8.51 1.99
CA PRO A 49 -7.74 -8.65 2.11
C PRO A 49 -7.02 -8.95 0.78
N LEU A 50 -7.65 -9.71 -0.11
CA LEU A 50 -7.11 -10.01 -1.44
C LEU A 50 -6.98 -8.74 -2.32
N GLN A 51 -7.97 -7.85 -2.27
CA GLN A 51 -7.94 -6.58 -3.02
C GLN A 51 -6.82 -5.68 -2.49
N VAL A 52 -6.67 -5.57 -1.15
CA VAL A 52 -5.59 -4.80 -0.54
C VAL A 52 -4.21 -5.35 -0.94
N LYS A 53 -4.05 -6.68 -1.04
CA LYS A 53 -2.81 -7.30 -1.55
C LYS A 53 -2.53 -6.92 -3.01
N ARG A 54 -3.55 -6.92 -3.88
CA ARG A 54 -3.41 -6.48 -5.29
C ARG A 54 -3.01 -5.01 -5.37
N ILE A 55 -3.67 -4.16 -4.60
CA ILE A 55 -3.34 -2.73 -4.49
C ILE A 55 -1.88 -2.54 -4.04
N ALA A 56 -1.42 -3.27 -3.03
CA ALA A 56 -0.03 -3.17 -2.57
C ALA A 56 1.00 -3.63 -3.61
N ARG A 57 0.65 -4.62 -4.44
CA ARG A 57 1.47 -5.02 -5.58
C ARG A 57 1.57 -3.88 -6.60
N ALA A 58 0.44 -3.25 -6.94
CA ALA A 58 0.39 -2.08 -7.83
C ALA A 58 1.26 -0.93 -7.30
N LEU A 59 1.12 -0.60 -6.01
CA LEU A 59 1.93 0.43 -5.34
C LEU A 59 3.42 0.09 -5.35
N THR A 60 3.79 -1.19 -5.20
CA THR A 60 5.18 -1.63 -5.29
C THR A 60 5.74 -1.42 -6.70
N MET A 61 4.98 -1.80 -7.72
CA MET A 61 5.39 -1.60 -9.12
C MET A 61 5.54 -0.10 -9.42
N ARG A 62 4.61 0.74 -8.97
CA ARG A 62 4.71 2.20 -9.12
C ARG A 62 5.93 2.77 -8.41
N PHE A 63 6.22 2.30 -7.20
CA PHE A 63 7.38 2.75 -6.44
C PHE A 63 8.71 2.40 -7.10
N GLN A 64 8.80 1.22 -7.74
CA GLN A 64 9.98 0.79 -8.49
C GLN A 64 10.17 1.61 -9.77
N HIS A 65 9.09 1.98 -10.44
CA HIS A 65 9.12 2.74 -11.71
C HIS A 65 8.96 4.26 -11.52
N ARG A 66 9.03 4.79 -10.29
CA ARG A 66 8.82 6.23 -10.02
C ARG A 66 9.75 7.18 -10.79
N HIS A 67 10.89 6.67 -11.27
CA HIS A 67 11.86 7.41 -12.08
C HIS A 67 11.66 7.24 -13.60
N HIS A 68 10.76 6.34 -14.04
CA HIS A 68 10.37 6.15 -15.43
C HIS A 68 8.96 6.72 -15.66
N GLY A 69 8.84 7.76 -16.49
CA GLY A 69 7.62 8.58 -16.64
C GLY A 69 6.33 7.91 -17.15
N SER A 70 6.30 6.58 -17.37
CA SER A 70 5.07 5.87 -17.72
C SER A 70 4.45 5.24 -16.47
N LEU A 71 3.53 5.99 -15.85
CA LEU A 71 3.06 5.73 -14.49
C LEU A 71 2.01 4.62 -14.36
N PHE A 72 1.33 4.21 -15.43
CA PHE A 72 0.49 3.01 -15.48
C PHE A 72 0.28 2.67 -16.96
N PRO A 73 0.78 1.55 -17.51
CA PRO A 73 0.20 1.03 -18.73
C PRO A 73 -1.23 0.62 -18.38
N GLU A 74 -2.23 1.31 -18.95
CA GLU A 74 -3.64 1.35 -18.52
C GLU A 74 -4.38 -0.01 -18.37
N ASN A 75 -3.71 -1.15 -18.61
CA ASN A 75 -4.33 -2.48 -18.60
C ASN A 75 -3.46 -3.66 -18.09
N LYS A 76 -2.32 -3.45 -17.41
CA LYS A 76 -1.46 -4.60 -17.03
C LYS A 76 -1.63 -5.20 -15.63
N ASP A 77 -2.28 -4.52 -14.69
CA ASP A 77 -2.29 -4.97 -13.29
C ASP A 77 -3.50 -5.81 -12.87
N GLY A 78 -4.49 -5.99 -13.76
CA GLY A 78 -5.71 -6.74 -13.47
C GLY A 78 -6.55 -6.15 -12.32
N LEU A 79 -6.32 -4.87 -11.98
CA LEU A 79 -7.04 -4.15 -10.93
C LEU A 79 -8.40 -3.67 -11.44
N SER A 80 -9.43 -3.84 -10.63
CA SER A 80 -10.74 -3.23 -10.86
C SER A 80 -10.66 -1.70 -10.77
N HIS A 81 -11.68 -1.00 -11.28
CA HIS A 81 -11.77 0.46 -11.19
C HIS A 81 -11.67 0.96 -9.73
N GLU A 82 -12.37 0.30 -8.80
CA GLU A 82 -12.31 0.60 -7.37
C GLU A 82 -10.90 0.42 -6.80
N GLU A 83 -10.23 -0.70 -7.12
CA GLU A 83 -8.87 -0.97 -6.64
C GLU A 83 -7.88 0.09 -7.14
N ARG A 84 -8.04 0.60 -8.38
CA ARG A 84 -7.23 1.70 -8.92
C ARG A 84 -7.45 3.01 -8.15
N LEU A 85 -8.69 3.36 -7.83
CA LEU A 85 -9.00 4.55 -7.02
C LEU A 85 -8.37 4.48 -5.63
N PHE A 86 -8.46 3.31 -4.97
CA PHE A 86 -7.81 3.11 -3.68
C PHE A 86 -6.28 3.15 -3.79
N ALA A 87 -5.70 2.58 -4.85
CA ALA A 87 -4.27 2.64 -5.10
C ALA A 87 -3.79 4.10 -5.24
N GLU A 88 -4.50 4.93 -6.02
CA GLU A 88 -4.17 6.36 -6.16
C GLU A 88 -4.29 7.08 -4.82
N ARG A 89 -5.38 6.86 -4.08
CA ARG A 89 -5.59 7.46 -2.76
C ARG A 89 -4.46 7.11 -1.79
N TYR A 90 -4.02 5.85 -1.78
CA TYR A 90 -2.93 5.40 -0.92
C TYR A 90 -1.57 5.95 -1.36
N TRP A 91 -1.34 6.07 -2.67
CA TRP A 91 -0.14 6.68 -3.21
C TRP A 91 0.00 8.15 -2.78
N GLN A 92 -1.07 8.95 -2.95
CA GLN A 92 -1.08 10.34 -2.50
C GLN A 92 -0.83 10.47 -0.99
N ARG A 93 -1.40 9.57 -0.19
CA ARG A 93 -1.13 9.53 1.27
C ARG A 93 0.33 9.17 1.59
N MET A 94 0.98 8.35 0.77
CA MET A 94 2.41 8.02 0.95
C MET A 94 3.31 9.20 0.60
N LEU A 95 2.99 9.94 -0.46
CA LEU A 95 3.67 11.19 -0.83
C LEU A 95 3.51 12.25 0.26
N ALA A 96 2.28 12.51 0.72
CA ALA A 96 1.98 13.51 1.75
C ALA A 96 2.67 13.24 3.09
N LYS A 97 2.94 11.97 3.42
CA LYS A 97 3.69 11.58 4.63
C LYS A 97 5.21 11.73 4.49
N GLY A 98 5.71 12.26 3.38
CA GLY A 98 7.15 12.43 3.12
C GLY A 98 7.90 11.11 2.99
N ARG A 99 7.21 9.98 2.81
CA ARG A 99 7.82 8.64 2.67
C ARG A 99 8.23 8.32 1.23
N ILE A 100 7.75 9.13 0.29
CA ILE A 100 8.19 9.13 -1.10
C ILE A 100 8.50 10.59 -1.42
N THR A 101 9.77 10.95 -1.48
CA THR A 101 10.21 12.24 -2.02
C THR A 101 10.34 12.09 -3.53
N CYS A 102 9.44 12.73 -4.28
CA CYS A 102 9.76 13.11 -5.66
C CYS A 102 10.68 14.33 -5.56
N SER A 103 11.98 14.12 -5.67
CA SER A 103 12.87 15.21 -6.05
C SER A 103 12.58 15.53 -7.51
N ILE A 104 12.01 16.71 -7.72
CA ILE A 104 11.77 17.33 -9.03
C ILE A 104 13.12 17.78 -9.59
#